data_AF-A0A3D6D2T4-F1
#
_entry.id   AF-A0A3D6D2T4-F1
#
_cell.length_a   1.000
_cell.length_b   1.000
_cell.length_c   1.000
_cell.angle_alpha   90.00
_cell.angle_beta   90.00
_cell.angle_gamma   90.00
#
_symmetry.space_group_name_H-M   'P 1'
#
loop_
_entity.id
_entity.type
_entity.pdbx_description
1 polymer ?
#
loop_
_entity_poly.entity_id
_entity_poly.type
_entity_poly.pdbx_seq_one_letter_code
_entity_poly.pdbx_strand_id
1 'polypeptide(L)' 'IATEAGMIHRLKKECPDKKFIPAPTDNCACNECKYMKMNTLEKLHACMLNKSPDVNMPKDTLDRARLPIKRMLEMSK' A
#
# COMPACT_ATOMS: atom_id res chain seq x y z
N ILE A 1 8.66 7.10 13.52
CA ILE A 1 8.03 6.66 12.25
C ILE A 1 6.60 7.17 12.25
N ALA A 2 6.32 8.21 11.46
CA ALA A 2 5.03 8.92 11.43
C ALA A 2 4.26 8.61 10.14
N THR A 3 4.06 7.32 9.85
CA THR A 3 3.30 6.81 8.72
C THR A 3 2.51 5.58 9.17
N GLU A 4 1.97 4.81 8.24
CA GLU A 4 1.18 3.61 8.54
C GLU A 4 1.95 2.61 9.43
N ALA A 5 1.25 2.04 10.43
CA ALA A 5 1.86 1.22 11.47
C ALA A 5 2.59 -0.03 10.93
N GLY A 6 2.10 -0.63 9.84
CA GLY A 6 2.70 -1.76 9.15
C GLY A 6 4.09 -1.47 8.56
N MET A 7 4.45 -0.19 8.32
CA MET A 7 5.80 0.20 7.90
C MET A 7 6.87 -0.22 8.92
N ILE A 8 6.53 -0.24 10.22
CA ILE A 8 7.48 -0.64 11.27
C ILE A 8 7.91 -2.09 11.12
N HIS A 9 7.00 -2.99 10.74
CA HIS A 9 7.34 -4.38 10.47
C HIS A 9 8.36 -4.49 9.33
N ARG A 10 8.15 -3.75 8.24
CA ARG A 10 9.08 -3.71 7.09
C ARG A 10 10.46 -3.20 7.49
N LEU A 11 10.51 -2.09 8.21
CA LEU A 11 11.76 -1.48 8.67
C LEU A 11 12.56 -2.39 9.61
N LYS A 12 11.88 -3.09 10.53
CA LYS A 12 12.52 -4.10 11.40
C LYS A 12 13.13 -5.26 10.59
N LYS A 13 12.50 -5.66 9.48
CA LYS A 13 13.03 -6.72 8.61
C LYS A 13 14.26 -6.26 7.83
N GLU A 14 14.29 -5.01 7.37
CA GLU A 14 15.40 -4.46 6.58
C GLU A 14 16.59 -4.00 7.42
N CYS A 15 16.34 -3.51 8.64
CA CYS A 15 17.33 -2.94 9.52
C CYS A 15 17.15 -3.50 10.94
N PRO A 16 17.44 -4.80 11.17
CA PRO A 16 17.14 -5.49 12.43
C PRO A 16 17.84 -4.88 13.65
N ASP A 17 19.01 -4.27 13.46
CA ASP A 17 19.80 -3.67 14.55
C ASP A 17 19.27 -2.30 15.01
N LYS A 18 18.28 -1.74 14.32
CA LYS A 18 17.74 -0.41 14.63
C LYS A 18 16.44 -0.52 15.43
N LYS A 19 16.30 0.36 16.42
CA LYS A 19 15.04 0.53 17.16
C LYS A 19 14.13 1.53 16.44
N PHE A 20 12.99 1.05 15.95
CA PHE A 20 11.97 1.88 15.32
C PHE A 20 10.87 2.23 16.32
N ILE A 21 10.62 3.54 16.49
CA ILE A 21 9.61 4.07 17.42
C ILE A 21 8.44 4.63 16.60
N PRO A 22 7.19 4.16 16.81
CA PRO A 22 6.00 4.75 16.19
C PRO A 22 5.78 6.18 16.68
N ALA A 23 5.24 7.04 15.83
CA ALA A 23 4.71 8.32 16.29
C ALA A 23 3.46 8.08 17.18
N PRO A 24 3.23 8.91 18.21
CA PRO A 24 2.10 8.74 19.13
C PRO A 24 0.76 8.93 18.41
N THR A 25 -0.23 8.13 18.78
CA THR A 25 -1.57 8.12 18.16
C THR A 25 -2.71 8.04 19.16
N ASP A 26 -2.44 8.39 20.43
CA ASP A 26 -3.38 8.23 21.55
C ASP A 26 -4.73 8.93 21.33
N ASN A 27 -4.76 9.96 20.46
CA ASN A 27 -5.95 10.76 20.16
C ASN A 27 -6.50 10.56 18.73
N CYS A 28 -5.89 9.72 17.89
CA CYS A 28 -6.41 9.41 16.55
C CYS A 28 -5.94 8.06 15.98
N ALA A 29 -6.83 7.30 15.35
CA ALA A 29 -6.48 6.12 14.53
C ALA A 29 -5.88 6.49 13.16
N CYS A 30 -5.19 7.62 13.10
CA CYS A 30 -4.69 8.28 11.89
C CYS A 30 -3.52 7.54 11.21
N ASN A 31 -2.86 6.62 11.91
CA ASN A 31 -1.79 5.76 11.37
C ASN A 31 -2.25 4.33 11.05
N GLU A 32 -3.54 4.02 11.21
CA GLU A 32 -4.11 2.72 10.87
C GLU A 32 -5.10 2.85 9.71
N CYS A 33 -4.63 2.51 8.50
CA CYS A 33 -5.49 2.50 7.33
C CYS A 33 -6.36 1.23 7.30
N LYS A 34 -7.63 1.35 7.71
CA LYS A 34 -8.60 0.24 7.69
C LYS A 34 -8.68 -0.47 6.33
N TYR A 35 -8.55 0.28 5.23
CA TYR A 35 -8.65 -0.25 3.87
C TYR A 35 -7.44 -1.12 3.50
N MET A 36 -6.24 -0.78 3.99
CA MET A 36 -5.05 -1.62 3.76
C MET A 36 -5.17 -2.98 4.46
N LYS A 37 -5.79 -3.02 5.65
CA LYS A 37 -5.98 -4.26 6.44
C LYS A 37 -7.14 -5.13 5.94
N MET A 38 -7.88 -4.69 4.92
CA MET A 38 -8.92 -5.54 4.32
C MET A 38 -8.35 -6.75 3.57
N ASN A 39 -7.07 -6.72 3.19
CA ASN A 39 -6.36 -7.81 2.54
C ASN A 39 -5.81 -8.78 3.60
N THR A 40 -6.30 -10.02 3.58
CA THR A 40 -5.85 -11.10 4.48
C THR A 40 -5.23 -12.25 3.67
N LEU A 41 -4.54 -13.18 4.33
CA LEU A 41 -3.93 -14.33 3.66
C LEU A 41 -4.98 -15.24 3.02
N GLU A 42 -6.14 -15.40 3.65
CA GLU A 42 -7.27 -16.20 3.15
C GLU A 42 -7.85 -15.57 1.88
N LYS A 43 -8.02 -14.24 1.87
CA LYS A 43 -8.50 -13.51 0.70
C LYS A 43 -7.47 -13.53 -0.44
N LEU A 44 -6.18 -13.42 -0.12
CA LEU A 44 -5.12 -13.54 -1.12
C LEU A 44 -5.12 -14.95 -1.74
N HIS A 45 -5.23 -16.00 -0.92
CA HIS A 45 -5.34 -17.36 -1.39
C HIS A 45 -6.56 -17.55 -2.31
N ALA A 46 -7.74 -17.09 -1.88
CA ALA A 46 -8.95 -17.14 -2.70
C ALA A 46 -8.80 -16.35 -4.01
N CYS A 47 -8.13 -15.19 -3.98
CA CYS A 47 -7.87 -14.39 -5.17
C CYS A 47 -6.99 -15.14 -6.18
N MET A 48 -5.93 -15.78 -5.72
CA MET A 48 -5.04 -16.57 -6.58
C MET A 48 -5.73 -17.82 -7.14
N LEU A 49 -6.55 -18.50 -6.34
CA LEU A 49 -7.29 -19.69 -6.75
C LEU A 49 -8.35 -19.34 -7.80
N ASN A 50 -9.13 -18.30 -7.56
CA ASN A 50 -10.30 -17.95 -8.35
C ASN A 50 -10.00 -16.93 -9.46
N LYS A 51 -8.78 -16.40 -9.52
CA LYS A 51 -8.36 -15.31 -10.43
C LYS A 51 -9.36 -14.13 -10.42
N SER A 52 -9.80 -13.75 -9.23
CA SER A 52 -10.79 -12.69 -9.03
C SER A 52 -10.58 -12.00 -7.68
N PRO A 53 -10.94 -10.72 -7.52
CA PRO A 53 -11.63 -9.86 -8.49
C PRO A 53 -10.73 -9.32 -9.60
N ASP A 54 -11.30 -9.16 -10.80
CA ASP A 54 -10.65 -8.46 -11.90
C ASP A 54 -10.80 -6.94 -11.77
N VAL A 55 -9.72 -6.21 -11.99
CA VAL A 55 -9.73 -4.74 -12.01
C VAL A 55 -9.95 -4.27 -13.44
N ASN A 56 -11.20 -3.90 -13.76
CA ASN A 56 -11.60 -3.41 -15.07
C ASN A 56 -11.87 -1.90 -15.03
N MET A 57 -11.55 -1.19 -16.12
CA MET A 57 -11.74 0.26 -16.22
C MET A 57 -11.97 0.67 -17.69
N PRO A 58 -12.76 1.73 -17.97
CA PRO A 58 -12.93 2.23 -19.34
C PRO A 58 -11.59 2.64 -19.98
N LYS A 59 -11.44 2.34 -21.28
CA LYS A 59 -10.22 2.64 -22.05
C LYS A 59 -9.82 4.12 -21.99
N ASP A 60 -10.80 5.02 -22.12
CA ASP A 60 -10.55 6.46 -22.04
C ASP A 60 -9.93 6.88 -20.70
N THR A 61 -10.45 6.37 -19.58
CA THR A 61 -9.87 6.64 -18.25
C THR A 61 -8.45 6.10 -18.13
N LEU A 62 -8.21 4.88 -18.62
CA LEU A 62 -6.87 4.27 -18.63
C LEU A 62 -5.86 5.11 -19.43
N ASP A 63 -6.25 5.56 -20.62
CA ASP A 63 -5.37 6.32 -21.50
C ASP A 63 -5.06 7.71 -20.93
N ARG A 64 -6.07 8.38 -20.36
CA ARG A 64 -5.88 9.67 -19.66
C ARG A 64 -5.04 9.54 -18.40
N ALA A 65 -5.25 8.50 -17.58
CA ALA A 65 -4.48 8.28 -16.35
C ALA A 65 -3.02 7.89 -16.64
N ARG A 66 -2.76 7.20 -17.75
CA ARG A 66 -1.41 6.76 -18.13
C ARG A 66 -0.48 7.93 -18.45
N LEU A 67 -0.99 9.01 -19.04
CA LEU A 67 -0.19 10.17 -19.45
C LEU A 67 0.56 10.84 -18.28
N PRO A 68 -0.10 11.30 -17.18
CA PRO A 68 0.61 11.92 -16.07
C PRO A 68 1.52 10.94 -15.32
N ILE A 69 1.13 9.65 -15.22
CA ILE A 69 1.98 8.62 -14.58
C ILE A 69 3.28 8.44 -15.36
N LYS A 70 3.23 8.35 -16.69
CA LYS A 70 4.45 8.26 -17.52
C LYS A 70 5.35 9.48 -17.36
N ARG A 71 4.79 10.69 -17.40
CA ARG A 71 5.55 11.93 -17.17
C ARG A 71 6.21 11.95 -15.80
N MET A 72 5.51 11.55 -14.73
CA MET A 72 6.06 11.46 -13.39
C MET A 72 7.28 10.53 -13.33
N LEU A 73 7.19 9.36 -13.99
CA LEU A 73 8.29 8.39 -14.05
C LEU A 73 9.49 8.92 -14.88
N GLU A 74 9.23 9.64 -15.98
CA GLU A 74 10.28 10.27 -16.79
C GLU A 74 11.04 11.36 -16.01
N MET A 75 10.35 12.09 -15.14
CA MET A 75 10.93 13.13 -14.29
C MET A 75 11.72 12.59 -13.09
N SER A 76 11.46 11.35 -12.66
CA SER A 76 12.02 10.74 -11.45
C SER A 76 13.19 9.79 -11.75
N LYS A 77 13.81 9.93 -12.92
CA LYS A 77 15.04 9.22 -13.30
C LYS A 77 16.28 9.80 -12.63
#